data_AF-A0A942MNC3-F1
#
_entry.id   AF-A0A942MNC3-F1
#
_cell.length_a   1.000
_cell.length_b   1.000
_cell.length_c   1.000
_cell.angle_alpha   90.00
_cell.angle_beta   90.00
_cell.angle_gamma   90.00
#
_symmetry.space_group_name_H-M   'P 1'
#
loop_
_entity.id
_entity.type
_entity.pdbx_description
1 polymer ?
#
loop_
_entity_poly.entity_id
_entity_poly.type
_entity_poly.pdbx_seq_one_letter_code
_entity_poly.pdbx_strand_id
1 'polypeptide(L)'
;MSKKKYKKTTPVRQEYQKLAKAREPKRPVLLNCIRAFVAGGIICTIGQFFQWMYMTYFEFTEISASNPTVATMIIIGVLLTGFGVYDHLAQWAGGGTIVPVTGFANTVASAAIEHRSEGFVLGVGGNMFKIAGPVITFGVFSAFVMAVIKIIFQALGGM
;
A
#
# COMPACT_ATOMS: atom_id res chain seq x y z
N MET A 1 18.79 7.23 7.11
CA MET A 1 19.60 7.99 8.09
C MET A 1 19.19 9.46 8.06
N SER A 2 18.43 9.95 9.04
CA SER A 2 18.10 11.38 9.19
C SER A 2 18.72 11.91 10.49
N LYS A 3 20.04 12.12 10.47
CA LYS A 3 20.80 12.70 11.57
C LYS A 3 20.90 14.21 11.37
N LYS A 4 19.84 15.00 11.59
CA LYS A 4 19.95 16.48 11.61
C LYS A 4 18.75 17.23 12.22
N LYS A 5 18.15 16.74 13.31
CA LYS A 5 17.10 17.48 14.04
C LYS A 5 17.21 17.51 15.57
N TYR A 6 18.38 17.26 16.14
CA TYR A 6 18.65 17.55 17.55
C TYR A 6 19.03 19.03 17.73
N LYS A 7 18.04 19.91 17.48
CA LYS A 7 18.12 21.31 17.90
C LYS A 7 17.87 21.32 19.42
N LYS A 8 18.87 21.76 20.19
CA LYS A 8 18.94 21.83 21.66
C LYS A 8 17.55 21.81 22.34
N THR A 9 17.15 20.64 22.84
CA THR A 9 15.97 20.50 23.69
C THR A 9 16.28 21.01 25.09
N THR A 10 15.42 21.87 25.65
CA THR A 10 15.41 22.27 27.07
C THR A 10 15.58 21.05 27.98
N PRO A 11 16.32 21.12 29.10
CA PRO A 11 16.54 19.98 30.01
C PRO A 11 15.24 19.26 30.42
N VAL A 12 14.17 20.02 30.61
CA VAL A 12 12.80 19.53 30.89
C VAL A 12 12.27 18.58 29.80
N ARG A 13 12.54 18.86 28.52
CA ARG A 13 12.10 18.00 27.39
C ARG A 13 12.87 16.68 27.36
N GLN A 14 14.13 16.68 27.79
CA GLN A 14 14.95 15.48 27.85
C GLN A 14 14.50 14.56 28.99
N GLU A 15 14.19 15.13 30.16
CA GLU A 15 13.58 14.38 31.27
C GLU A 15 12.22 13.83 30.89
N TYR A 16 11.37 14.65 30.25
CA TYR A 16 10.06 14.20 29.78
C TYR A 16 10.18 13.06 28.76
N GLN A 17 11.13 13.10 27.83
CA GLN A 17 11.38 12.00 26.89
C GLN A 17 11.87 10.73 27.59
N LYS A 18 12.70 10.84 28.63
CA LYS A 18 13.14 9.68 29.43
C LYS A 18 11.97 9.05 30.19
N LEU A 19 11.13 9.88 30.81
CA LEU A 19 9.92 9.44 31.51
C LEU A 19 8.91 8.80 30.54
N ALA A 20 8.71 9.41 29.36
CA ALA A 20 7.84 8.88 28.32
C ALA A 20 8.33 7.53 27.79
N LYS A 21 9.63 7.40 27.49
CA LYS A 21 10.23 6.12 27.06
C LYS A 21 10.15 5.03 28.12
N ALA A 22 10.27 5.39 29.40
CA ALA A 22 10.15 4.44 30.50
C ALA A 22 8.73 3.90 30.68
N ARG A 23 7.71 4.68 30.30
CA ARG A 23 6.29 4.28 30.36
C ARG A 23 5.74 3.77 29.01
N GLU A 24 6.52 3.80 27.94
CA GLU A 24 6.06 3.32 26.63
C GLU A 24 5.97 1.79 26.63
N PRO A 25 4.80 1.20 26.32
CA PRO A 25 4.67 -0.25 26.23
C PRO A 25 5.59 -0.78 25.14
N LYS A 26 6.39 -1.80 25.48
CA LYS A 26 7.29 -2.45 24.51
C LYS A 26 6.46 -3.13 23.43
N ARG A 27 6.63 -2.67 22.19
CA ARG A 27 5.97 -3.23 21.02
C ARG A 27 6.61 -4.58 20.70
N PRO A 28 5.86 -5.70 20.61
CA PRO A 28 6.43 -6.99 20.28
C PRO A 28 6.76 -7.04 18.77
N VAL A 29 7.91 -6.49 18.39
CA VAL A 29 8.32 -6.32 16.99
C VAL A 29 8.31 -7.64 16.23
N LEU A 30 8.90 -8.70 16.81
CA LEU A 30 8.98 -10.02 16.18
C LEU A 30 7.60 -10.61 15.89
N LEU A 31 6.67 -10.52 16.85
CA LEU A 31 5.31 -11.03 16.69
C LEU A 31 4.55 -10.26 15.61
N ASN A 32 4.71 -8.94 15.57
CA ASN A 32 4.10 -8.11 14.54
C ASN A 32 4.67 -8.41 13.15
N CYS A 33 5.98 -8.68 13.05
CA CYS A 33 6.61 -9.10 11.80
C CYS A 33 6.06 -10.45 11.32
N ILE A 34 5.92 -11.44 12.21
CA ILE A 34 5.35 -12.75 11.86
C ILE A 34 3.90 -12.59 11.39
N ARG A 35 3.07 -11.83 12.11
CA ARG A 35 1.68 -11.55 11.71
C ARG A 35 1.60 -10.85 10.36
N ALA A 36 2.44 -9.84 10.13
CA ALA A 36 2.50 -9.13 8.86
C ALA A 36 2.95 -10.04 7.71
N PHE A 37 3.93 -10.91 7.94
CA PHE A 37 4.39 -11.88 6.94
C PHE A 37 3.30 -12.87 6.58
N VAL A 38 2.63 -13.47 7.57
CA VAL A 38 1.55 -14.44 7.34
C VAL A 38 0.37 -13.79 6.64
N ALA A 39 -0.09 -12.64 7.10
CA ALA A 39 -1.23 -11.95 6.49
C ALA A 39 -0.92 -11.50 5.04
N GLY A 40 0.26 -10.91 4.81
CA GLY A 40 0.69 -10.53 3.47
C GLY A 40 0.86 -11.74 2.55
N GLY A 41 1.45 -12.82 3.07
CA GLY A 41 1.58 -14.09 2.37
C GLY A 41 0.24 -14.66 1.92
N ILE A 42 -0.75 -14.71 2.82
CA ILE A 42 -2.11 -15.18 2.50
C ILE A 42 -2.74 -14.33 1.41
N ILE A 43 -2.65 -13.00 1.49
CA ILE A 43 -3.20 -12.09 0.46
C ILE A 43 -2.53 -12.35 -0.89
N CYS A 44 -1.21 -12.53 -0.92
CA CYS A 44 -0.48 -12.87 -2.14
C CYS A 44 -0.87 -14.24 -2.69
N THR A 45 -1.07 -15.25 -1.83
CA THR A 45 -1.55 -16.58 -2.24
C THR A 45 -2.96 -16.50 -2.85
N ILE A 46 -3.85 -15.67 -2.32
CA ILE A 46 -5.17 -15.41 -2.90
C ILE A 46 -5.02 -14.76 -4.28
N GLY A 47 -4.12 -13.78 -4.43
CA GLY A 47 -3.82 -13.18 -5.73
C GLY A 47 -3.32 -14.22 -6.74
N GLN A 48 -2.39 -15.09 -6.32
CA GLN A 48 -1.88 -16.17 -7.15
C GLN A 48 -2.99 -17.14 -7.58
N PHE A 49 -3.93 -17.44 -6.68
CA PHE A 49 -5.09 -18.28 -6.98
C PHE A 49 -5.95 -17.67 -8.10
N PHE A 50 -6.27 -16.37 -8.01
CA PHE A 50 -7.00 -15.67 -9.08
C PHE A 50 -6.22 -15.68 -10.40
N GLN A 51 -4.91 -15.45 -10.36
CA GLN A 51 -4.07 -15.50 -11.56
C GLN A 51 -4.09 -16.89 -12.22
N TRP A 52 -3.99 -17.95 -11.41
CA TRP A 52 -4.12 -19.33 -11.89
C TRP A 52 -5.49 -19.60 -12.49
N MET A 53 -6.56 -19.17 -11.84
CA MET A 53 -7.93 -19.27 -12.36
C MET A 53 -8.06 -18.58 -13.73
N TYR A 54 -7.50 -17.38 -13.90
CA TYR A 54 -7.52 -16.67 -15.19
C TYR A 54 -6.72 -17.38 -16.27
N MET A 55 -5.57 -17.96 -15.94
CA MET A 55 -4.77 -18.72 -16.90
C MET A 55 -5.45 -20.05 -17.30
N THR A 56 -6.09 -20.74 -16.35
CA THR A 56 -6.71 -22.06 -16.60
C THR A 56 -8.06 -21.96 -17.32
N TYR A 57 -8.93 -21.03 -16.92
CA TYR A 57 -10.32 -20.99 -17.42
C TYR A 57 -10.55 -19.97 -18.54
N PHE A 58 -9.70 -18.96 -18.66
CA PHE A 58 -9.87 -17.86 -19.63
C PHE A 58 -8.71 -17.79 -20.64
N GLU A 59 -7.84 -18.80 -20.68
CA GLU A 59 -6.70 -18.93 -21.60
C GLU A 59 -5.78 -17.70 -21.66
N PHE A 60 -5.71 -16.93 -20.57
CA PHE A 60 -4.79 -15.80 -20.49
C PHE A 60 -3.34 -16.28 -20.37
N THR A 61 -2.43 -15.60 -21.05
CA THR A 61 -0.99 -15.67 -20.75
C THR A 61 -0.72 -15.09 -19.35
N GLU A 62 0.39 -15.49 -18.72
CA GLU A 62 0.78 -15.01 -17.39
C GLU A 62 0.79 -13.48 -17.29
N ILE A 63 1.28 -12.81 -18.34
CA ILE A 63 1.35 -11.35 -18.42
C ILE A 63 -0.06 -10.75 -18.51
N SER A 64 -0.92 -11.32 -19.37
CA SER A 64 -2.29 -10.83 -19.54
C SER A 64 -3.20 -11.12 -18.34
N ALA A 65 -2.92 -12.17 -17.57
CA ALA A 65 -3.69 -12.57 -16.39
C ALA A 65 -3.45 -11.66 -15.18
N SER A 66 -2.33 -10.90 -15.17
CA SER A 66 -2.00 -9.97 -14.09
C SER A 66 -3.03 -8.84 -13.96
N ASN A 67 -3.45 -8.24 -15.08
CA ASN A 67 -4.43 -7.16 -15.10
C ASN A 67 -5.78 -7.53 -14.44
N PRO A 68 -6.48 -8.61 -14.85
CA PRO A 68 -7.73 -9.02 -14.22
C PRO A 68 -7.53 -9.50 -12.78
N THR A 69 -6.39 -10.11 -12.44
CA THR A 69 -6.04 -10.48 -11.05
C THR A 69 -6.02 -9.27 -10.13
N VAL A 70 -5.30 -8.22 -10.52
CA VAL A 70 -5.21 -6.98 -9.75
C VAL A 70 -6.58 -6.30 -9.64
N ALA A 71 -7.35 -6.25 -10.73
CA ALA A 71 -8.69 -5.68 -10.72
C ALA A 71 -9.63 -6.40 -9.74
N THR A 72 -9.64 -7.73 -9.76
CA THR A 72 -10.46 -8.54 -8.84
C THR A 72 -10.04 -8.38 -7.39
N MET A 73 -8.73 -8.34 -7.12
CA MET A 73 -8.20 -8.08 -5.78
C MET A 73 -8.61 -6.69 -5.28
N ILE A 74 -8.57 -5.66 -6.12
CA ILE A 74 -9.03 -4.30 -5.77
C ILE A 74 -10.52 -4.32 -5.43
N ILE A 75 -11.36 -4.94 -6.26
CA ILE A 75 -12.81 -5.01 -6.02
C ILE A 75 -13.11 -5.70 -4.69
N ILE A 76 -12.48 -6.86 -4.43
CA ILE A 76 -12.65 -7.57 -3.15
C ILE A 76 -12.20 -6.68 -1.99
N GLY A 77 -11.06 -6.00 -2.13
CA GLY A 77 -10.56 -5.04 -1.14
C GLY A 77 -11.57 -3.96 -0.81
N VAL A 78 -12.06 -3.24 -1.83
CA VAL A 78 -13.05 -2.16 -1.66
C VAL A 78 -14.37 -2.65 -1.06
N LEU A 79 -14.84 -3.84 -1.45
CA LEU A 79 -16.05 -4.44 -0.88
C LEU A 79 -15.85 -4.74 0.62
N LEU A 80 -14.74 -5.37 0.98
CA LEU A 80 -14.40 -5.66 2.38
C LEU A 80 -14.21 -4.39 3.21
N THR A 81 -13.69 -3.32 2.62
CA THR A 81 -13.62 -1.99 3.23
C THR A 81 -15.00 -1.41 3.46
N GLY A 82 -15.89 -1.47 2.46
CA GLY A 82 -17.27 -1.00 2.58
C GLY A 82 -18.07 -1.73 3.65
N PHE A 83 -17.79 -3.01 3.87
CA PHE A 83 -18.37 -3.79 4.98
C PHE A 83 -17.67 -3.59 6.33
N GLY A 84 -16.58 -2.82 6.41
CA GLY A 84 -15.79 -2.59 7.62
C GLY A 84 -14.92 -3.78 8.07
N VAL A 85 -14.90 -4.89 7.31
CA VAL A 85 -14.13 -6.09 7.65
C VAL A 85 -12.64 -5.88 7.39
N TYR A 86 -12.31 -5.17 6.31
CA TYR A 86 -10.91 -4.95 5.94
C TYR A 86 -10.14 -4.15 7.00
N ASP A 87 -10.77 -3.13 7.59
CA ASP A 87 -10.12 -2.30 8.61
C ASP A 87 -9.81 -3.09 9.89
N HIS A 88 -10.70 -3.99 10.31
CA HIS A 88 -10.43 -4.90 11.43
C HIS A 88 -9.28 -5.86 11.12
N LEU A 89 -9.27 -6.43 9.91
CA LEU A 89 -8.18 -7.29 9.46
C LEU A 89 -6.85 -6.52 9.43
N ALA A 90 -6.87 -5.28 8.95
CA ALA A 90 -5.69 -4.44 8.84
C ALA A 90 -5.12 -4.02 10.20
N GLN A 91 -5.96 -3.77 11.21
CA GLN A 91 -5.51 -3.51 12.57
C GLN A 91 -4.77 -4.71 13.18
N TRP A 92 -5.22 -5.93 12.89
CA TRP A 92 -4.59 -7.15 13.40
C TRP A 92 -3.32 -7.55 12.62
N ALA A 93 -3.39 -7.50 11.29
CA ALA A 93 -2.31 -7.89 10.39
C ALA A 93 -1.20 -6.82 10.29
N GLY A 94 -1.51 -5.57 10.62
CA GLY A 94 -0.59 -4.45 10.55
C GLY A 94 -0.04 -4.23 9.14
N GLY A 95 1.29 -4.16 9.01
CA GLY A 95 1.95 -3.88 7.72
C GLY A 95 1.67 -4.91 6.62
N GLY A 96 1.23 -6.12 6.97
CA GLY A 96 0.98 -7.20 6.01
C GLY A 96 -0.19 -6.93 5.05
N THR A 97 -1.19 -6.16 5.47
CA THR A 97 -2.34 -5.77 4.63
C THR A 97 -2.15 -4.45 3.91
N ILE A 98 -1.14 -3.66 4.29
CA ILE A 98 -0.84 -2.33 3.72
C ILE A 98 -0.02 -2.46 2.43
N VAL A 99 0.90 -3.43 2.38
CA VAL A 99 1.82 -3.61 1.24
C VAL A 99 1.12 -4.15 -0.02
N PRO A 100 0.19 -5.13 0.06
CA PRO A 100 -0.52 -5.61 -1.13
C PRO A 100 -1.46 -4.57 -1.74
N VAL A 101 -1.85 -4.76 -3.00
CA VAL A 101 -2.73 -3.83 -3.74
C VAL A 101 -4.10 -3.63 -3.06
N THR A 102 -4.56 -4.63 -2.30
CA THR A 102 -5.78 -4.54 -1.49
C THR A 102 -5.69 -3.49 -0.38
N GLY A 103 -4.49 -3.25 0.16
CA GLY A 103 -4.24 -2.21 1.15
C GLY A 103 -4.38 -0.82 0.58
N PHE A 104 -3.86 -0.61 -0.63
CA PHE A 104 -4.06 0.62 -1.37
C PHE A 104 -5.54 0.83 -1.71
N ALA A 105 -6.25 -0.23 -2.11
CA ALA A 105 -7.69 -0.17 -2.35
C ALA A 105 -8.46 0.25 -1.09
N ASN A 106 -8.10 -0.30 0.08
CA ASN A 106 -8.70 0.06 1.36
C ASN A 106 -8.49 1.54 1.69
N THR A 107 -7.25 2.04 1.60
CA THR A 107 -6.99 3.46 1.97
C THR A 107 -7.72 4.44 1.07
N VAL A 108 -7.82 4.15 -0.23
CA VAL A 108 -8.57 4.97 -1.19
C VAL A 108 -10.08 4.89 -0.92
N ALA A 109 -10.62 3.69 -0.67
CA ALA A 109 -12.04 3.51 -0.37
C ALA A 109 -12.44 4.13 0.98
N SER A 110 -11.65 3.94 2.04
CA SER A 110 -11.88 4.57 3.34
C SER A 110 -11.85 6.10 3.23
N ALA A 111 -10.94 6.68 2.44
CA ALA A 111 -10.92 8.13 2.21
C ALA A 111 -12.17 8.62 1.46
N ALA A 112 -12.69 7.82 0.53
CA ALA A 112 -13.94 8.12 -0.16
C ALA A 112 -15.15 8.09 0.78
N ILE A 113 -15.17 7.14 1.72
CA ILE A 113 -16.25 6.99 2.70
C ILE A 113 -16.20 8.12 3.74
N GLU A 114 -15.03 8.40 4.31
CA GLU A 114 -14.83 9.39 5.37
C GLU A 114 -15.15 10.80 4.90
N HIS A 115 -14.66 11.19 3.72
CA HIS A 115 -14.84 12.53 3.17
C HIS A 115 -16.08 12.68 2.27
N ARG A 116 -17.03 11.75 2.38
CA ARG A 116 -18.30 11.82 1.62
C ARG A 116 -19.12 13.07 1.96
N SER A 117 -19.08 13.50 3.22
CA SER A 117 -19.79 14.67 3.73
C SER A 117 -19.27 15.99 3.14
N GLU A 118 -18.03 16.02 2.65
CA GLU A 118 -17.39 17.18 2.02
C GLU A 118 -17.75 17.32 0.51
N GLY A 119 -18.61 16.44 -0.01
CA GLY A 119 -19.07 16.43 -1.41
C GLY A 119 -18.17 15.61 -2.35
N PHE A 120 -18.66 15.32 -3.55
CA PHE A 120 -18.00 14.38 -4.47
C PHE A 120 -16.69 14.90 -5.08
N VAL A 121 -16.59 16.19 -5.38
CA VAL A 121 -15.41 16.75 -6.05
C VAL A 121 -14.33 17.14 -5.05
N LEU A 122 -14.66 18.02 -4.11
CA LEU A 122 -13.69 18.56 -3.14
C LEU A 122 -13.38 17.57 -2.01
N GLY A 123 -14.39 16.81 -1.56
CA GLY A 123 -14.25 15.78 -0.53
C GLY A 123 -13.73 14.45 -1.07
N VAL A 124 -14.59 13.69 -1.74
CA VAL A 124 -14.28 12.32 -2.21
C VAL A 124 -13.13 12.32 -3.21
N GLY A 125 -13.28 13.01 -4.34
CA GLY A 125 -12.27 13.04 -5.40
C GLY A 125 -10.94 13.63 -4.94
N GLY A 126 -10.99 14.78 -4.25
CA GLY A 126 -9.81 15.44 -3.71
C GLY A 126 -8.99 14.57 -2.75
N ASN A 127 -9.65 13.88 -1.81
CA ASN A 127 -8.94 13.07 -0.82
C ASN A 127 -8.47 11.71 -1.39
N MET A 128 -9.24 11.08 -2.29
CA MET A 128 -8.77 9.91 -3.03
C MET A 128 -7.53 10.25 -3.87
N PHE A 129 -7.51 11.41 -4.53
CA PHE A 129 -6.38 11.83 -5.35
C PHE A 129 -5.14 12.21 -4.52
N LYS A 130 -5.28 12.71 -3.29
CA LYS A 130 -4.12 12.91 -2.40
C LYS A 130 -3.36 11.61 -2.12
N ILE A 131 -4.08 10.48 -2.07
CA ILE A 131 -3.51 9.15 -1.85
C ILE A 131 -2.98 8.57 -3.17
N ALA A 132 -3.78 8.60 -4.24
CA ALA A 132 -3.43 7.97 -5.51
C ALA A 132 -2.49 8.81 -6.40
N GLY A 133 -2.55 10.13 -6.30
CA GLY A 133 -1.82 11.08 -7.16
C GLY A 133 -0.30 10.88 -7.12
N PRO A 134 0.35 10.74 -5.95
CA PRO A 134 1.77 10.42 -5.88
C PRO A 134 2.11 9.10 -6.59
N VAL A 135 1.31 8.05 -6.41
CA VAL A 135 1.53 6.73 -7.02
C VAL A 135 1.45 6.82 -8.54
N ILE A 136 0.44 7.51 -9.07
CA ILE A 136 0.28 7.72 -10.51
C ILE A 136 1.45 8.53 -11.06
N THR A 137 1.80 9.64 -10.42
CA THR A 137 2.87 10.55 -10.88
C THR A 137 4.21 9.83 -10.95
N PHE A 138 4.62 9.19 -9.85
CA PHE A 138 5.91 8.50 -9.80
C PHE A 138 5.89 7.24 -10.66
N GLY A 139 4.77 6.50 -10.72
CA GLY A 139 4.66 5.30 -11.55
C GLY A 139 4.82 5.61 -13.03
N VAL A 140 4.08 6.60 -13.54
CA VAL A 140 4.15 7.01 -14.95
C VAL A 140 5.51 7.62 -15.28
N PHE A 141 6.05 8.48 -14.41
CA PHE A 141 7.36 9.10 -14.62
C PHE A 141 8.49 8.06 -14.63
N SER A 142 8.50 7.13 -13.67
CA SER A 142 9.49 6.04 -13.65
C SER A 142 9.38 5.14 -14.88
N ALA A 143 8.16 4.80 -15.32
CA ALA A 143 7.95 4.03 -16.54
C ALA A 143 8.49 4.75 -17.79
N PHE A 144 8.26 6.07 -17.88
CA PHE A 144 8.82 6.90 -18.95
C PHE A 144 10.34 6.90 -18.95
N VAL A 145 10.98 7.11 -17.78
CA VAL A 145 12.45 7.08 -17.66
C VAL A 145 13.00 5.71 -18.07
N MET A 146 12.39 4.62 -17.62
CA MET A 146 12.81 3.26 -18.00
C MET A 146 12.64 3.00 -19.49
N ALA A 147 11.56 3.51 -20.11
CA ALA A 147 11.35 3.40 -21.55
C ALA A 147 12.41 4.16 -22.34
N VAL A 148 12.78 5.38 -21.91
CA VAL A 148 13.87 6.17 -22.53
C VAL A 148 15.21 5.44 -22.42
N ILE A 149 15.54 4.92 -21.23
CA ILE A 149 16.77 4.14 -21.03
C ILE A 149 16.81 2.94 -21.96
N LYS A 150 15.69 2.18 -22.06
CA LYS A 150 15.59 1.02 -22.95
C LYS A 150 15.82 1.39 -24.41
N ILE A 151 15.20 2.48 -24.89
CA ILE A 151 15.35 2.94 -26.29
C ILE A 151 16.81 3.33 -26.58
N ILE A 152 17.45 4.07 -25.66
CA ILE A 152 18.86 4.48 -25.81
C ILE A 152 19.77 3.25 -25.83
N PHE A 153 19.55 2.29 -24.94
CA PHE A 153 20.33 1.05 -24.88
C PHE A 153 20.21 0.23 -26.18
N GLN A 154 19.00 0.10 -26.71
CA GLN A 154 18.76 -0.55 -28.01
C GLN A 154 19.41 0.21 -29.17
N ALA A 155 19.36 1.55 -29.17
CA ALA A 155 19.99 2.37 -30.20
C ALA A 155 21.54 2.29 -30.19
N LEU A 156 22.14 1.99 -29.03
CA LEU A 156 23.59 1.79 -28.87
C LEU A 156 24.05 0.35 -29.22
N GLY A 157 23.15 -0.50 -29.73
CA GLY A 157 23.47 -1.87 -30.14
C GLY A 157 23.39 -2.90 -29.01
N GLY A 158 22.83 -2.55 -27.85
CA GLY A 158 22.43 -3.54 -26.86
C GLY A 158 21.21 -4.33 -27.35
N MET A 159 21.27 -5.67 -27.30
CA MET A 159 20.11 -6.53 -27.58
C MET A 159 19.00 -6.32 -26.54
#